data_AF-A0ABC8ZB71-F1
#
_entry.id   AF-A0ABC8ZB71-F1
#
_cell.length_a   1.000
_cell.length_b   1.000
_cell.length_c   1.000
_cell.angle_alpha   90.00
_cell.angle_beta   90.00
_cell.angle_gamma   90.00
#
_symmetry.space_group_name_H-M   'P 1'
#
loop_
_entity.id
_entity.type
_entity.pdbx_description
1 polymer ?
#
loop_
_entity_poly.entity_id
_entity_poly.type
_entity_poly.pdbx_seq_one_letter_code
_entity_poly.pdbx_strand_id
1 'polypeptide(L)'
;MAAAAAPGTAQVRERAVEAKRLCDHARGLLRGAAAHLALLMRVADARGGRAQAENAGVELFNATRGLAYAAEAMAAAAGLLAQRGAAAEPTAPLSPVAEIPGADEPDRSPSPSTPTAASTPPRLRWRHSYSSSPHAAADPTAPRPSVADIPDAHRSERSALDLLREAKVYAEGAYDTVGCCCNRLLTAHELLDRPSLPGVDCFVDYERGAAHSYLIVAENLAGVSAAYTYTALCLLFPD
;
A
#
# COMPACT_ATOMS: atom_id res chain seq x y z
N MET A 1 21.51 4.01 32.15
CA MET A 1 20.69 5.17 31.76
C MET A 1 20.36 5.02 30.28
N ALA A 2 19.12 4.69 29.93
CA ALA A 2 18.69 4.63 28.54
C ALA A 2 18.58 6.06 28.01
N ALA A 3 19.37 6.41 26.99
CA ALA A 3 19.16 7.63 26.24
C ALA A 3 17.76 7.59 25.61
N ALA A 4 16.93 8.59 25.90
CA ALA A 4 15.61 8.69 25.31
C ALA A 4 15.77 8.73 23.77
N ALA A 5 15.20 7.74 23.08
CA ALA A 5 15.23 7.69 21.63
C ALA A 5 14.59 8.97 21.08
N ALA A 6 15.25 9.62 20.11
CA ALA A 6 14.74 10.85 19.52
C ALA A 6 13.32 10.59 18.95
N PRO A 7 12.34 11.49 19.14
CA PRO A 7 10.93 11.27 18.81
C PRO A 7 10.67 10.71 17.40
N GLY A 8 11.48 11.10 16.40
CA GLY A 8 11.35 10.61 15.02
C GLY A 8 11.73 9.13 14.83
N THR A 9 12.62 8.58 15.65
CA THR A 9 13.05 7.17 15.55
C THR A 9 11.95 6.19 15.98
N ALA A 10 11.18 6.57 17.00
CA ALA A 10 10.05 5.78 17.47
C ALA A 10 8.94 5.70 16.40
N GLN A 11 8.65 6.82 15.72
CA GLN A 11 7.65 6.84 14.65
C GLN A 11 8.05 6.02 13.42
N VAL A 12 9.32 6.10 12.98
CA VAL A 12 9.82 5.24 11.89
C VAL A 12 9.64 3.76 12.25
N ARG A 13 10.03 3.37 13.47
CA ARG A 13 9.88 2.00 13.96
C ARG A 13 8.42 1.56 13.97
N GLU A 14 7.54 2.38 14.52
CA GLU A 14 6.10 2.10 14.60
C GLU A 14 5.52 1.85 13.20
N ARG A 15 5.78 2.76 12.25
CA ARG A 15 5.28 2.65 10.88
C ARG A 15 5.83 1.44 10.13
N ALA A 16 7.11 1.13 10.27
CA ALA A 16 7.69 -0.06 9.64
C ALA A 16 7.17 -1.37 10.28
N VAL A 17 6.95 -1.40 11.60
CA VAL A 17 6.33 -2.56 12.27
C VAL A 17 4.87 -2.73 11.83
N GLU A 18 4.12 -1.63 11.73
CA GLU A 18 2.74 -1.61 11.21
C GLU A 18 2.69 -2.16 9.78
N ALA A 19 3.52 -1.62 8.88
CA ALA A 19 3.64 -2.08 7.50
C ALA A 19 3.91 -3.58 7.40
N LYS A 20 4.91 -4.08 8.14
CA LYS A 20 5.24 -5.51 8.16
C LYS A 20 4.05 -6.36 8.57
N ARG A 21 3.37 -6.00 9.67
CA ARG A 21 2.20 -6.72 10.18
C ARG A 21 1.08 -6.76 9.14
N LEU A 22 0.83 -5.64 8.45
CA LEU A 22 -0.17 -5.55 7.40
C LEU A 22 0.18 -6.45 6.20
N CYS A 23 1.43 -6.47 5.74
CA CYS A 23 1.89 -7.37 4.69
C CYS A 23 1.76 -8.85 5.10
N ASP A 24 2.18 -9.22 6.30
CA ASP A 24 2.06 -10.60 6.82
C ASP A 24 0.59 -11.03 6.92
N HIS A 25 -0.27 -10.13 7.41
CA HIS A 25 -1.71 -10.40 7.50
C HIS A 25 -2.34 -10.55 6.12
N ALA A 26 -2.06 -9.63 5.19
CA ALA A 26 -2.55 -9.70 3.81
C ALA A 26 -2.07 -10.99 3.13
N ARG A 27 -0.82 -11.39 3.34
CA ARG A 27 -0.28 -12.66 2.84
C ARG A 27 -1.07 -13.86 3.36
N GLY A 28 -1.41 -13.87 4.66
CA GLY A 28 -2.24 -14.91 5.25
C GLY A 28 -3.62 -15.01 4.60
N LEU A 29 -4.26 -13.86 4.35
CA LEU A 29 -5.55 -13.77 3.66
C LEU A 29 -5.47 -14.24 2.20
N LEU A 30 -4.41 -13.87 1.47
CA LEU A 30 -4.20 -14.32 0.08
C LEU A 30 -4.05 -15.84 -0.01
N ARG A 31 -3.35 -16.44 0.96
CA ARG A 31 -3.23 -17.89 1.07
C ARG A 31 -4.58 -18.57 1.35
N GLY A 32 -5.39 -17.99 2.24
CA GLY A 32 -6.77 -18.43 2.48
C GLY A 32 -7.59 -18.40 1.18
N ALA A 33 -7.50 -17.30 0.44
CA ALA A 33 -8.29 -17.09 -0.76
C ALA A 33 -7.88 -18.09 -1.84
N ALA A 34 -6.57 -18.34 -1.99
CA ALA A 34 -6.06 -19.37 -2.89
C ALA A 34 -6.58 -20.76 -2.51
N ALA A 35 -6.65 -21.11 -1.22
CA ALA A 35 -7.22 -22.37 -0.77
C ALA A 35 -8.72 -22.48 -1.11
N HIS A 36 -9.49 -21.40 -0.95
CA HIS A 36 -10.89 -21.35 -1.36
C HIS A 36 -11.06 -21.53 -2.87
N LEU A 37 -10.23 -20.88 -3.69
CA LEU A 37 -10.23 -21.08 -5.15
C LEU A 37 -9.85 -22.52 -5.54
N ALA A 38 -8.87 -23.11 -4.85
CA ALA A 38 -8.50 -24.50 -5.07
C ALA A 38 -9.64 -25.48 -4.75
N LEU A 39 -10.46 -25.17 -3.73
CA LEU A 39 -11.67 -25.94 -3.43
C LEU A 39 -12.76 -25.71 -4.48
N LEU A 40 -12.95 -24.48 -4.98
CA LEU A 40 -13.90 -24.19 -6.07
C LEU A 40 -13.67 -25.06 -7.28
N MET A 41 -12.41 -25.27 -7.66
CA MET A 41 -12.04 -26.12 -8.80
C MET A 41 -12.39 -27.61 -8.59
N ARG A 42 -12.76 -28.02 -7.37
CA ARG A 42 -13.08 -29.43 -7.03
C ARG A 42 -14.56 -29.68 -6.77
N VAL A 43 -15.37 -28.63 -6.61
CA VAL A 43 -16.78 -28.75 -6.24
C VAL A 43 -17.64 -28.67 -7.50
N ALA A 44 -18.34 -29.77 -7.81
CA ALA A 44 -19.31 -29.82 -8.92
C ALA A 44 -20.65 -29.11 -8.60
N ASP A 45 -20.95 -28.90 -7.31
CA ASP A 45 -22.18 -28.24 -6.87
C ASP A 45 -22.08 -26.70 -6.92
N ALA A 46 -23.05 -26.08 -7.60
CA ALA A 46 -23.14 -24.64 -7.75
C ALA A 46 -23.35 -23.89 -6.42
N ARG A 47 -23.99 -24.50 -5.41
CA ARG A 47 -24.21 -23.85 -4.11
C ARG A 47 -22.94 -23.83 -3.26
N GLY A 48 -22.24 -24.96 -3.18
CA GLY A 48 -20.90 -25.03 -2.56
C GLY A 48 -19.91 -24.09 -3.24
N GLY A 49 -19.99 -23.98 -4.57
CA GLY A 49 -19.21 -23.00 -5.35
C GLY A 49 -19.46 -21.55 -4.93
N ARG A 50 -20.71 -21.12 -4.75
CA ARG A 50 -21.00 -19.73 -4.36
C ARG A 50 -20.43 -19.35 -2.99
N ALA A 51 -20.60 -20.21 -1.98
CA ALA A 51 -20.10 -19.91 -0.63
C ALA A 51 -18.56 -19.75 -0.59
N GLN A 52 -17.83 -20.59 -1.33
CA GLN A 52 -16.36 -20.49 -1.40
C GLN A 52 -15.91 -19.23 -2.16
N ALA A 53 -16.63 -18.83 -3.21
CA ALA A 53 -16.34 -17.59 -3.93
C ALA A 53 -16.60 -16.35 -3.07
N GLU A 54 -17.65 -16.36 -2.24
CA GLU A 54 -17.92 -15.28 -1.27
C GLU A 54 -16.81 -15.17 -0.22
N ASN A 55 -16.39 -16.29 0.36
CA ASN A 55 -15.28 -16.32 1.32
C ASN A 55 -13.99 -15.77 0.71
N ALA A 56 -13.62 -16.25 -0.50
CA ALA A 56 -12.48 -15.72 -1.23
C ALA A 56 -12.62 -14.21 -1.47
N GLY A 57 -13.80 -13.72 -1.86
CA GLY A 57 -14.05 -12.29 -2.07
C GLY A 57 -13.82 -11.44 -0.82
N VAL A 58 -14.26 -11.90 0.35
CA VAL A 58 -14.03 -11.21 1.64
C VAL A 58 -12.54 -11.14 1.97
N GLU A 59 -11.81 -12.24 1.78
CA GLU A 59 -10.38 -12.28 2.05
C GLU A 59 -9.59 -11.40 1.08
N LEU A 60 -9.93 -11.42 -0.22
CA LEU A 60 -9.32 -10.57 -1.23
C LEU A 60 -9.55 -9.08 -0.94
N PHE A 61 -10.75 -8.71 -0.50
CA PHE A 61 -11.05 -7.33 -0.10
C PHE A 61 -10.16 -6.87 1.05
N ASN A 62 -10.08 -7.69 2.10
CA ASN A 62 -9.30 -7.37 3.29
C ASN A 62 -7.80 -7.35 2.98
N ALA A 63 -7.31 -8.27 2.15
CA ALA A 63 -5.93 -8.30 1.68
C ALA A 63 -5.59 -7.03 0.87
N THR A 64 -6.46 -6.65 -0.07
CA THR A 64 -6.31 -5.43 -0.88
C THR A 64 -6.16 -4.19 0.00
N ARG A 65 -7.05 -4.03 0.99
CA ARG A 65 -7.00 -2.91 1.93
C ARG A 65 -5.73 -2.95 2.80
N GLY A 66 -5.35 -4.13 3.27
CA GLY A 66 -4.13 -4.34 4.06
C GLY A 66 -2.87 -3.94 3.29
N LEU A 67 -2.76 -4.33 2.01
CA LEU A 67 -1.63 -3.98 1.14
C LEU A 67 -1.55 -2.48 0.87
N ALA A 68 -2.70 -1.83 0.63
CA ALA A 68 -2.74 -0.37 0.45
C ALA A 68 -2.24 0.36 1.70
N TYR A 69 -2.76 0.01 2.89
CA TYR A 69 -2.29 0.59 4.15
C TYR A 69 -0.82 0.27 4.44
N ALA A 70 -0.34 -0.92 4.08
CA ALA A 70 1.07 -1.26 4.22
C ALA A 70 1.96 -0.35 3.35
N ALA A 71 1.57 -0.12 2.09
CA ALA A 71 2.29 0.76 1.17
C ALA A 71 2.33 2.22 1.69
N GLU A 72 1.22 2.71 2.25
CA GLU A 72 1.16 4.03 2.90
C GLU A 72 2.07 4.11 4.13
N ALA A 73 2.06 3.08 4.99
CA ALA A 73 2.92 3.03 6.17
C ALA A 73 4.42 2.98 5.81
N MET A 74 4.79 2.25 4.76
CA MET A 74 6.16 2.24 4.21
C MET A 74 6.56 3.60 3.64
N ALA A 75 5.66 4.26 2.91
CA ALA A 75 5.89 5.61 2.40
C ALA A 75 6.10 6.62 3.54
N ALA A 76 5.30 6.53 4.60
CA ALA A 76 5.44 7.37 5.79
C ALA A 76 6.79 7.13 6.50
N ALA A 77 7.17 5.86 6.73
CA ALA A 77 8.45 5.51 7.34
C ALA A 77 9.64 6.03 6.51
N ALA A 78 9.59 5.84 5.19
CA ALA A 78 10.59 6.36 4.27
C ALA A 78 10.68 7.89 4.27
N GLY A 79 9.53 8.59 4.31
CA GLY A 79 9.48 10.04 4.40
C GLY A 79 10.11 10.58 5.68
N LEU A 80 9.80 9.96 6.83
CA LEU A 80 10.39 10.31 8.13
C LEU A 80 11.92 10.10 8.15
N LEU A 81 12.41 9.00 7.57
CA LEU A 81 13.85 8.75 7.45
C LEU A 81 14.55 9.77 6.55
N ALA A 82 13.94 10.11 5.41
CA ALA A 82 14.50 11.10 4.50
C ALA A 82 14.57 12.50 5.14
N GLN A 83 13.53 12.90 5.89
CA GLN A 83 13.54 14.16 6.65
C GLN A 83 14.64 14.19 7.71
N ARG A 84 14.90 13.06 8.38
CA ARG A 84 15.99 12.94 9.35
C ARG A 84 17.36 13.13 8.70
N GLY A 85 17.57 12.49 7.54
CA GLY A 85 18.81 12.64 6.77
C GLY A 85 19.10 14.09 6.40
N ALA A 86 18.08 14.81 5.91
CA ALA A 86 18.19 16.22 5.56
C ALA A 86 18.46 17.14 6.77
N ALA A 87 17.82 16.87 7.92
CA ALA A 87 18.04 17.66 9.14
C ALA A 87 19.41 17.44 9.79
N ALA A 88 20.09 16.32 9.49
CA ALA A 88 21.44 16.03 9.95
C ALA A 88 22.53 16.84 9.21
N GLU A 89 22.17 17.57 8.14
CA GLU A 89 22.98 18.64 7.56
C GLU A 89 22.60 20.02 8.14
N PRO A 90 23.26 20.50 9.20
CA PRO A 90 23.43 21.92 9.40
C PRO A 90 24.90 22.27 9.29
N THR A 91 25.47 22.23 8.09
CA THR A 91 26.82 22.80 7.86
C THR A 91 27.00 23.37 6.46
N ALA A 92 26.04 24.19 6.01
CA ALA A 92 26.36 25.23 5.03
C ALA A 92 26.70 26.51 5.83
N PRO A 93 27.85 27.17 5.60
CA PRO A 93 28.11 28.48 6.17
C PRO A 93 27.02 29.43 5.66
N LEU A 94 26.21 29.97 6.56
CA LEU A 94 25.26 31.03 6.24
C LEU A 94 26.05 32.20 5.65
N SER A 95 25.87 32.45 4.35
CA SER A 95 26.33 33.71 3.76
C SER A 95 25.67 34.87 4.50
N PRO A 96 26.39 35.96 4.81
CA PRO A 96 25.81 37.09 5.52
C PRO A 96 24.67 37.67 4.69
N VAL A 97 23.49 37.77 5.31
CA VAL A 97 22.32 38.45 4.79
C VAL A 97 22.70 39.90 4.48
N ALA A 98 22.64 40.29 3.21
CA ALA A 98 22.60 41.69 2.83
C ALA A 98 21.18 42.22 3.14
N GLU A 99 21.14 43.35 3.85
CA GLU A 99 19.94 44.07 4.26
C GLU A 99 18.94 44.31 3.11
N ILE A 100 17.66 44.10 3.43
CA ILE A 100 16.51 44.56 2.66
C ILE A 100 16.14 45.96 3.15
N PRO A 101 15.64 46.85 2.28
CA PRO A 101 14.54 47.70 2.74
C PRO A 101 13.35 47.75 1.78
N GLY A 102 12.18 47.43 2.36
CA GLY A 102 10.90 48.12 2.12
C GLY A 102 10.02 47.63 0.98
N ALA A 103 8.79 47.19 1.31
CA ALA A 103 7.55 47.75 0.78
C ALA A 103 6.31 47.00 1.30
N ASP A 104 5.46 47.76 2.00
CA ASP A 104 3.99 47.79 2.03
C ASP A 104 3.11 46.53 2.17
N GLU A 105 2.30 46.59 3.24
CA GLU A 105 1.03 45.93 3.47
C GLU A 105 -0.02 46.31 2.41
N PRO A 106 -0.97 45.42 2.07
CA PRO A 106 -2.34 45.75 2.51
C PRO A 106 -3.25 44.56 2.90
N ASP A 107 -4.13 44.91 3.82
CA ASP A 107 -5.36 44.29 4.33
C ASP A 107 -6.37 43.78 3.27
N ARG A 108 -6.94 42.57 3.49
CA ARG A 108 -8.37 42.20 3.30
C ARG A 108 -8.67 40.70 3.51
N SER A 109 -9.54 40.40 4.47
CA SER A 109 -10.52 39.28 4.47
C SER A 109 -11.95 39.85 4.20
N PRO A 110 -13.08 39.11 4.04
CA PRO A 110 -13.41 37.67 4.18
C PRO A 110 -14.20 37.08 2.94
N SER A 111 -14.54 35.79 2.77
CA SER A 111 -15.53 34.93 3.47
C SER A 111 -15.58 33.52 2.83
N PRO A 112 -15.98 32.45 3.56
CA PRO A 112 -16.17 31.11 3.01
C PRO A 112 -17.63 30.82 2.60
N SER A 113 -17.81 30.10 1.49
CA SER A 113 -19.11 29.52 1.07
C SER A 113 -19.10 28.00 1.23
N THR A 114 -20.11 27.49 1.92
CA THR A 114 -20.47 26.07 2.07
C THR A 114 -21.11 25.54 0.79
N PRO A 115 -20.95 24.25 0.47
CA PRO A 115 -22.11 23.50 0.02
C PRO A 115 -22.32 22.16 0.75
N THR A 116 -23.57 22.01 1.15
CA THR A 116 -24.28 20.81 1.60
C THR A 116 -24.24 19.69 0.55
N ALA A 117 -23.96 18.46 0.96
CA ALA A 117 -24.39 17.26 0.25
C ALA A 117 -24.72 16.13 1.23
N ALA A 118 -25.91 15.58 1.04
CA ALA A 118 -26.56 14.57 1.86
C ALA A 118 -25.85 13.19 1.78
N SER A 119 -25.78 12.53 2.93
CA SER A 119 -25.24 11.18 3.09
C SER A 119 -26.34 10.14 2.83
N THR A 120 -26.13 9.27 1.84
CA THR A 120 -26.89 8.04 1.60
C THR A 120 -25.89 6.87 1.65
N PRO A 121 -26.19 5.75 2.34
CA PRO A 121 -25.20 4.71 2.60
C PRO A 121 -24.93 3.83 1.38
N PRO A 122 -23.68 3.41 1.09
CA PRO A 122 -23.40 2.58 -0.07
C PRO A 122 -23.73 1.10 0.20
N ARG A 123 -24.54 0.54 -0.69
CA ARG A 123 -24.59 -0.90 -0.96
C ARG A 123 -23.29 -1.32 -1.63
N LEU A 124 -22.78 -2.49 -1.26
CA LEU A 124 -21.56 -3.11 -1.81
C LEU A 124 -21.66 -3.25 -3.33
N ARG A 125 -21.13 -2.26 -4.05
CA ARG A 125 -20.99 -2.25 -5.50
C ARG A 125 -19.50 -2.08 -5.78
N TRP A 126 -18.88 -3.12 -6.31
CA TRP A 126 -17.51 -3.09 -6.84
C TRP A 126 -17.46 -2.16 -8.05
N ARG A 127 -17.53 -0.85 -7.83
CA ARG A 127 -17.19 0.14 -8.86
C ARG A 127 -15.67 0.22 -8.90
N HIS A 128 -15.12 0.03 -10.10
CA HIS A 128 -13.78 0.46 -10.46
C HIS A 128 -13.69 1.98 -10.31
N SER A 129 -13.44 2.41 -9.09
CA SER A 129 -12.94 3.73 -8.81
C SER A 129 -11.43 3.57 -8.70
N TYR A 130 -10.69 3.93 -9.74
CA TYR A 130 -9.36 4.49 -9.55
C TYR A 130 -9.56 5.78 -8.72
N SER A 131 -9.73 5.62 -7.42
CA SER A 131 -9.92 6.70 -6.48
C SER A 131 -8.54 7.11 -6.03
N SER A 132 -7.97 8.10 -6.71
CA SER A 132 -6.92 8.93 -6.14
C SER A 132 -7.45 9.46 -4.80
N SER A 133 -6.92 8.95 -3.69
CA SER A 133 -7.21 9.47 -2.36
C SER A 133 -6.93 10.98 -2.32
N PRO A 134 -7.77 11.80 -1.66
CA PRO A 134 -7.44 13.17 -1.37
C PRO A 134 -6.46 13.17 -0.19
N HIS A 135 -5.18 12.99 -0.48
CA HIS A 135 -4.15 13.35 0.48
C HIS A 135 -4.14 14.87 0.62
N ALA A 136 -4.12 15.37 1.86
CA ALA A 136 -3.68 16.72 2.15
C ALA A 136 -2.33 16.90 1.43
N ALA A 137 -2.34 17.73 0.40
CA ALA A 137 -1.21 17.88 -0.49
C ALA A 137 -0.04 18.47 0.30
N ALA A 138 0.91 17.63 0.68
CA ALA A 138 2.30 18.04 0.56
C ALA A 138 2.46 18.46 -0.91
N ASP A 139 2.95 19.68 -1.14
CA ASP A 139 3.12 20.29 -2.45
C ASP A 139 3.64 19.24 -3.46
N PRO A 140 2.87 18.88 -4.50
CA PRO A 140 3.26 17.86 -5.48
C PRO A 140 4.51 18.25 -6.28
N THR A 141 4.94 19.51 -6.16
CA THR A 141 6.13 20.08 -6.79
C THR A 141 7.38 19.98 -5.93
N ALA A 142 7.25 19.63 -4.64
CA ALA A 142 8.39 19.44 -3.77
C ALA A 142 9.24 18.26 -4.28
N PRO A 143 10.52 18.46 -4.63
CA PRO A 143 11.41 17.40 -5.06
C PRO A 143 11.42 16.28 -4.02
N ARG A 144 11.23 15.03 -4.46
CA ARG A 144 11.38 13.90 -3.55
C ARG A 144 12.80 13.94 -2.96
N PRO A 145 12.96 13.92 -1.62
CA PRO A 145 14.29 13.90 -1.02
C PRO A 145 15.04 12.66 -1.51
N SER A 146 16.23 12.90 -2.06
CA SER A 146 17.04 11.91 -2.74
C SER A 146 17.80 11.06 -1.72
N VAL A 147 18.15 9.82 -2.10
CA VAL A 147 19.09 8.99 -1.32
C VAL A 147 20.46 9.67 -1.22
N ALA A 148 20.78 10.50 -2.21
CA ALA A 148 22.03 11.26 -2.27
C ALA A 148 22.16 12.30 -1.15
N ASP A 149 21.04 12.70 -0.52
CA ASP A 149 21.02 13.75 0.50
C ASP A 149 21.35 13.21 1.91
N ILE A 150 21.57 11.90 2.05
CA ILE A 150 21.93 11.28 3.32
C ILE A 150 23.46 11.10 3.39
N PRO A 151 24.15 11.69 4.39
CA PRO A 151 25.60 11.64 4.48
C PRO A 151 26.16 10.22 4.58
N ASP A 152 27.44 10.05 4.22
CA ASP A 152 28.04 8.72 4.17
C ASP A 152 28.06 7.98 5.52
N ALA A 153 28.14 8.76 6.62
CA ALA A 153 28.05 8.30 8.00
C ALA A 153 26.72 7.60 8.36
N HIS A 154 25.67 7.79 7.54
CA HIS A 154 24.33 7.25 7.74
C HIS A 154 24.02 6.11 6.74
N ARG A 155 25.01 5.26 6.45
CA ARG A 155 24.88 4.13 5.52
C ARG A 155 23.67 3.23 5.83
N SER A 156 23.45 2.87 7.09
CA SER A 156 22.32 2.01 7.48
C SER A 156 20.96 2.68 7.22
N GLU A 157 20.86 3.99 7.41
CA GLU A 157 19.62 4.74 7.16
C GLU A 157 19.33 4.85 5.66
N ARG A 158 20.34 5.04 4.81
CA ARG A 158 20.20 4.96 3.34
C ARG A 158 19.71 3.59 2.89
N SER A 159 20.39 2.53 3.33
CA SER A 159 20.00 1.16 2.98
C SER A 159 18.59 0.83 3.47
N ALA A 160 18.21 1.27 4.67
CA ALA A 160 16.86 1.09 5.19
C ALA A 160 15.81 1.90 4.38
N LEU A 161 16.14 3.12 3.97
CA LEU A 161 15.28 3.94 3.11
C LEU A 161 15.04 3.26 1.76
N ASP A 162 16.08 2.75 1.12
CA ASP A 162 15.98 2.04 -0.15
C ASP A 162 15.12 0.77 -0.01
N LEU A 163 15.36 -0.02 1.04
CA LEU A 163 14.56 -1.21 1.33
C LEU A 163 13.08 -0.88 1.58
N LEU A 164 12.76 0.22 2.27
CA LEU A 164 11.36 0.63 2.49
C LEU A 164 10.68 1.08 1.19
N ARG A 165 11.41 1.77 0.30
CA ARG A 165 10.90 2.15 -1.02
C ARG A 165 10.66 0.92 -1.89
N GLU A 166 11.56 -0.05 -1.86
CA GLU A 166 11.43 -1.28 -2.64
C GLU A 166 10.34 -2.19 -2.07
N ALA A 167 10.24 -2.30 -0.74
CA ALA A 167 9.15 -2.99 -0.06
C ALA A 167 7.78 -2.41 -0.45
N LYS A 168 7.68 -1.08 -0.58
CA LYS A 168 6.46 -0.41 -1.04
C LYS A 168 6.11 -0.83 -2.47
N VAL A 169 7.08 -0.83 -3.39
CA VAL A 169 6.86 -1.26 -4.78
C VAL A 169 6.32 -2.71 -4.81
N TYR A 170 6.85 -3.60 -3.98
CA TYR A 170 6.32 -4.97 -3.87
C TYR A 170 4.90 -5.03 -3.30
N ALA A 171 4.55 -4.19 -2.33
CA ALA A 171 3.18 -4.12 -1.82
C ALA A 171 2.18 -3.59 -2.86
N GLU A 172 2.56 -2.57 -3.63
CA GLU A 172 1.78 -2.04 -4.76
C GLU A 172 1.62 -3.10 -5.86
N GLY A 173 2.70 -3.81 -6.22
CA GLY A 173 2.64 -4.91 -7.16
C GLY A 173 1.73 -6.07 -6.70
N ALA A 174 1.76 -6.40 -5.40
CA ALA A 174 0.84 -7.37 -4.81
C ALA A 174 -0.62 -6.88 -4.92
N TYR A 175 -0.88 -5.60 -4.63
CA TYR A 175 -2.19 -4.97 -4.74
C TYR A 175 -2.73 -5.06 -6.18
N ASP A 176 -1.93 -4.67 -7.16
CA ASP A 176 -2.33 -4.73 -8.59
C ASP A 176 -2.62 -6.16 -9.03
N THR A 177 -1.81 -7.12 -8.57
CA THR A 177 -1.98 -8.54 -8.86
C THR A 177 -3.31 -9.08 -8.28
N VAL A 178 -3.71 -8.63 -7.08
CA VAL A 178 -5.04 -8.95 -6.53
C VAL A 178 -6.15 -8.36 -7.38
N GLY A 179 -5.98 -7.14 -7.90
CA GLY A 179 -6.89 -6.54 -8.87
C GLY A 179 -7.08 -7.40 -10.12
N CYS A 180 -5.97 -7.90 -10.70
CA CYS A 180 -6.01 -8.84 -11.82
C CYS A 180 -6.77 -10.13 -11.45
N CYS A 181 -6.49 -10.72 -10.28
CA CYS A 181 -7.23 -11.89 -9.79
C CYS A 181 -8.74 -11.63 -9.71
N CYS A 182 -9.15 -10.52 -9.09
CA CYS A 182 -10.56 -10.16 -8.94
C CYS A 182 -11.27 -10.03 -10.30
N ASN A 183 -10.61 -9.45 -11.31
CA ASN A 183 -11.18 -9.34 -12.65
C ASN A 183 -11.40 -10.71 -13.29
N ARG A 184 -10.45 -11.65 -13.15
CA ARG A 184 -10.58 -13.02 -13.68
C ARG A 184 -11.73 -13.78 -12.97
N LEU A 185 -11.86 -13.62 -11.65
CA LEU A 185 -12.97 -14.22 -10.90
C LEU A 185 -14.33 -13.63 -11.29
N LEU A 186 -14.40 -12.32 -11.55
CA LEU A 186 -15.61 -11.68 -12.05
C LEU A 186 -16.00 -12.24 -13.43
N THR A 187 -15.04 -12.36 -14.35
CA THR A 187 -15.27 -13.00 -15.65
C THR A 187 -15.76 -14.44 -15.51
N ALA A 188 -15.15 -15.24 -14.63
CA ALA A 188 -15.60 -16.60 -14.35
C ALA A 188 -17.05 -16.62 -13.82
N HIS A 189 -17.43 -15.65 -12.99
CA HIS A 189 -18.79 -15.53 -12.46
C HIS A 189 -19.80 -15.16 -13.55
N GLU A 190 -19.49 -14.17 -14.39
CA GLU A 190 -20.35 -13.75 -15.51
C GLU A 190 -20.58 -14.88 -16.53
N LEU A 191 -19.59 -15.77 -16.71
CA LEU A 191 -19.73 -16.96 -17.56
C LEU A 191 -20.68 -18.00 -16.94
N LEU A 192 -20.69 -18.16 -15.61
CA LEU A 192 -21.61 -19.07 -14.93
C LEU A 192 -23.08 -18.67 -15.06
N ASP A 193 -23.35 -17.37 -15.26
CA ASP A 193 -24.70 -16.87 -15.53
C ASP A 193 -25.19 -17.17 -16.96
N ARG A 194 -24.37 -17.82 -17.80
CA ARG A 194 -24.67 -18.16 -19.20
C ARG A 194 -24.53 -19.67 -19.48
N PRO A 195 -25.29 -20.54 -18.80
CA PRO A 195 -25.13 -22.00 -18.88
C PRO A 195 -25.48 -22.61 -20.25
N SER A 196 -26.12 -21.84 -21.15
CA SER A 196 -26.48 -22.32 -22.49
C SER A 196 -25.34 -22.25 -23.51
N LEU A 197 -24.19 -21.65 -23.16
CA LEU A 197 -23.05 -21.55 -24.05
C LEU A 197 -22.25 -22.87 -24.07
N PRO A 198 -22.08 -23.52 -25.24
CA PRO A 198 -21.31 -24.75 -25.32
C PRO A 198 -19.85 -24.50 -24.94
N GLY A 199 -19.30 -25.32 -24.05
CA GLY A 199 -17.91 -25.24 -23.60
C GLY A 199 -17.63 -24.18 -22.52
N VAL A 200 -18.67 -23.54 -21.95
CA VAL A 200 -18.52 -22.51 -20.91
C VAL A 200 -17.74 -23.00 -19.69
N ASP A 201 -17.88 -24.28 -19.33
CA ASP A 201 -17.19 -24.87 -18.17
C ASP A 201 -15.66 -24.82 -18.32
N CYS A 202 -15.14 -25.10 -19.52
CA CYS A 202 -13.70 -25.02 -19.80
C CYS A 202 -13.16 -23.59 -19.64
N PHE A 203 -13.95 -22.58 -20.03
CA PHE A 203 -13.58 -21.18 -19.87
C PHE A 203 -13.62 -20.76 -18.39
N VAL A 204 -14.63 -21.19 -17.64
CA VAL A 204 -14.72 -20.93 -16.20
C VAL A 204 -13.52 -21.52 -15.46
N ASP A 205 -13.14 -22.76 -15.77
CA ASP A 205 -11.98 -23.40 -15.16
C ASP A 205 -10.66 -22.71 -15.54
N TYR A 206 -10.52 -22.27 -16.79
CA TYR A 206 -9.38 -21.47 -17.23
C TYR A 206 -9.26 -20.15 -16.47
N GLU A 207 -10.36 -19.40 -16.33
CA GLU A 207 -10.39 -18.12 -15.61
C GLU A 207 -10.08 -18.31 -14.11
N ARG A 208 -10.63 -19.35 -13.48
CA ARG A 208 -10.31 -19.71 -12.09
C ARG A 208 -8.85 -20.11 -11.91
N GLY A 209 -8.29 -20.90 -12.83
CA GLY A 209 -6.88 -21.28 -12.80
C GLY A 209 -5.94 -20.08 -12.95
N ALA A 210 -6.29 -19.14 -13.83
CA ALA A 210 -5.57 -17.89 -13.98
C ALA A 210 -5.66 -17.02 -12.72
N ALA A 211 -6.85 -16.87 -12.13
CA ALA A 211 -7.05 -16.16 -10.87
C ALA A 211 -6.18 -16.75 -9.74
N HIS A 212 -6.19 -18.08 -9.58
CA HIS A 212 -5.37 -18.78 -8.60
C HIS A 212 -3.86 -18.52 -8.81
N SER A 213 -3.40 -18.49 -10.06
CA SER A 213 -2.00 -18.19 -10.39
C SER A 213 -1.61 -16.77 -9.97
N TYR A 214 -2.50 -15.78 -10.17
CA TYR A 214 -2.28 -14.41 -9.68
C TYR A 214 -2.21 -14.35 -8.15
N LEU A 215 -3.02 -15.13 -7.41
CA LEU A 215 -2.93 -15.14 -5.94
C LEU A 215 -1.59 -15.64 -5.41
N ILE A 216 -1.01 -16.66 -6.05
CA ILE A 216 0.34 -17.14 -5.69
C ILE A 216 1.37 -16.02 -5.88
N VAL A 217 1.29 -15.29 -6.99
CA VAL A 217 2.18 -14.15 -7.25
C VAL A 217 1.98 -13.05 -6.21
N ALA A 218 0.74 -12.65 -5.93
CA ALA A 218 0.43 -11.64 -4.92
C ALA A 218 0.92 -12.06 -3.53
N GLU A 219 0.74 -13.32 -3.14
CA GLU A 219 1.24 -13.86 -1.86
C GLU A 219 2.76 -13.71 -1.75
N ASN A 220 3.48 -14.07 -2.81
CA ASN A 220 4.94 -13.96 -2.84
C ASN A 220 5.40 -12.51 -2.76
N LEU A 221 4.78 -11.60 -3.51
CA LEU A 221 5.10 -10.16 -3.48
C LEU A 221 4.84 -9.56 -2.09
N ALA A 222 3.71 -9.90 -1.46
CA ALA A 222 3.42 -9.49 -0.08
C ALA A 222 4.47 -10.03 0.92
N GLY A 223 4.94 -11.26 0.72
CA GLY A 223 6.01 -11.86 1.52
C GLY A 223 7.36 -11.15 1.35
N VAL A 224 7.76 -10.81 0.12
CA VAL A 224 8.99 -10.05 -0.16
C VAL A 224 8.91 -8.66 0.46
N SER A 225 7.77 -7.98 0.31
CA SER A 225 7.51 -6.68 0.93
C SER A 225 7.67 -6.71 2.45
N ALA A 226 7.09 -7.73 3.13
CA ALA A 226 7.25 -7.92 4.57
C ALA A 226 8.70 -8.17 4.98
N ALA A 227 9.44 -8.99 4.19
CA ALA A 227 10.84 -9.31 4.45
C ALA A 227 11.74 -8.06 4.33
N TYR A 228 11.56 -7.25 3.29
CA TYR A 228 12.34 -6.02 3.11
C TYR A 228 12.05 -5.00 4.21
N THR A 229 10.78 -4.85 4.59
CA THR A 229 10.39 -4.01 5.73
C THR A 229 11.06 -4.48 7.03
N TYR A 230 11.14 -5.80 7.26
CA TYR A 230 11.83 -6.36 8.41
C TYR A 230 13.35 -6.12 8.37
N THR A 231 13.99 -6.32 7.22
CA THR A 231 15.42 -6.04 7.05
C THR A 231 15.73 -4.56 7.32
N ALA A 232 14.88 -3.65 6.83
CA ALA A 232 14.99 -2.22 7.13
C ALA A 232 14.89 -1.93 8.63
N LEU A 233 13.98 -2.58 9.35
CA LEU A 233 13.88 -2.49 10.81
C LEU A 233 15.16 -2.94 11.51
N CYS A 234 15.74 -4.08 11.11
CA CYS A 234 16.98 -4.59 11.69
C CYS A 234 18.18 -3.65 11.45
N LEU A 235 18.24 -2.99 10.29
CA LEU A 235 19.29 -2.01 10.00
C LEU A 235 19.18 -0.74 10.86
N LEU A 236 17.96 -0.31 11.16
CA LEU A 236 17.70 0.91 11.93
C LEU A 236 17.78 0.68 13.45
N PHE A 237 17.44 -0.52 13.90
CA PHE A 237 17.30 -0.86 15.31
C PHE A 237 18.00 -2.21 15.60
N PRO A 238 19.34 -2.25 15.57
CA PRO A 238 20.08 -3.43 15.99
C PRO A 238 19.87 -3.68 17.50
N ASP A 239 19.75 -4.95 17.88
CA ASP A 239 19.60 -5.39 19.28
C ASP A 239 20.84 -5.10 20.15
#